data_AF-A0A0S8FAI9-F1
#
_entry.id   AF-A0A0S8FAI9-F1
#
_cell.length_a   1.000
_cell.length_b   1.000
_cell.length_c   1.000
_cell.angle_alpha   90.00
_cell.angle_beta   90.00
_cell.angle_gamma   90.00
#
_symmetry.space_group_name_H-M   'P 1'
#
loop_
_entity.id
_entity.type
_entity.pdbx_description
1 polymer ?
#
loop_
_entity_poly.entity_id
_entity_poly.type
_entity_poly.pdbx_seq_one_letter_code
_entity_poly.pdbx_strand_id
1 'polypeptide(L)'
;MPLPAPAPPEASAVGLEPIAVELPRPMFEGTPRPLDEPNVEEPLGTLRPPFLAPEGTVNLAHRRPVSSSDPWPVIGELEAVTDGDKEATPGSFVELGPGTQWVQVDLDTTAVIYAIVVWHYHLQAHVYRDVVVQVAEDPDFTLGVTTVFNNDHDSSSGLGVGLDKGYVETFEGKLIDCKGVEGRYVRLYSQGNTSDDGNHYIEVEVYGQPVP
;
A
#
# COMPACT_ATOMS: atom_id res chain seq x y z
N MET A 1 -35.40 11.12 8.43
CA MET A 1 -35.27 9.75 8.99
C MET A 1 -33.80 9.40 8.94
N PRO A 2 -33.18 8.92 10.03
CA PRO A 2 -31.77 8.51 10.00
C PRO A 2 -31.64 7.25 9.13
N LEU A 3 -30.58 7.19 8.32
CA LEU A 3 -30.24 6.02 7.51
C LEU A 3 -29.93 4.84 8.44
N PRO A 4 -30.36 3.61 8.10
CA PRO A 4 -30.05 2.42 8.88
C PRO A 4 -28.54 2.18 8.93
N ALA A 5 -28.03 1.79 10.09
CA ALA A 5 -26.65 1.38 10.28
C ALA A 5 -26.33 0.16 9.39
N PRO A 6 -25.10 0.05 8.85
CA PRO A 6 -24.71 -1.12 8.07
C PRO A 6 -24.75 -2.38 8.94
N ALA A 7 -25.24 -3.48 8.38
CA ALA A 7 -25.25 -4.77 9.04
C ALA A 7 -23.81 -5.25 9.29
N PRO A 8 -23.54 -5.94 10.42
CA PRO A 8 -22.24 -6.55 10.66
C PRO A 8 -21.95 -7.61 9.58
N PRO A 9 -20.68 -7.74 9.13
CA PRO A 9 -20.32 -8.67 8.07
C PRO A 9 -20.60 -10.12 8.50
N GLU A 10 -21.31 -10.87 7.66
CA GLU A 10 -21.50 -12.31 7.84
C GLU A 10 -20.19 -13.04 7.53
N ALA A 11 -19.53 -13.53 8.57
CA ALA A 11 -18.41 -14.47 8.47
C ALA A 11 -18.91 -15.77 7.81
N SER A 12 -18.53 -16.02 6.55
CA SER A 12 -18.87 -17.26 5.85
C SER A 12 -17.75 -17.78 4.95
N ALA A 13 -16.65 -18.16 5.59
CA ALA A 13 -15.80 -19.28 5.21
C ALA A 13 -15.08 -19.70 6.49
N VAL A 14 -15.07 -21.00 6.82
CA VAL A 14 -14.58 -21.51 8.11
C VAL A 14 -13.19 -20.91 8.43
N GLY A 15 -13.12 -20.03 9.43
CA GLY A 15 -11.88 -19.42 9.93
C GLY A 15 -11.40 -18.14 9.24
N LEU A 16 -12.18 -17.49 8.37
CA LEU A 16 -11.86 -16.16 7.83
C LEU A 16 -12.59 -15.03 8.56
N GLU A 17 -11.87 -13.98 8.90
CA GLU A 17 -12.37 -12.76 9.55
C GLU A 17 -11.93 -11.51 8.78
N PRO A 18 -12.71 -10.41 8.82
CA PRO A 18 -12.29 -9.16 8.23
C PRO A 18 -11.06 -8.60 8.94
N ILE A 19 -10.02 -8.25 8.18
CA ILE A 19 -8.86 -7.57 8.76
C ILE A 19 -9.27 -6.18 9.30
N ALA A 20 -8.74 -5.83 10.45
CA ALA A 20 -9.03 -4.55 11.11
C ALA A 20 -8.17 -3.43 10.52
N VAL A 21 -8.61 -2.87 9.39
CA VAL A 21 -8.00 -1.67 8.78
C VAL A 21 -8.69 -0.42 9.32
N GLU A 22 -7.97 0.38 10.10
CA GLU A 22 -8.49 1.65 10.63
C GLU A 22 -8.36 2.74 9.56
N LEU A 23 -9.46 3.16 8.94
CA LEU A 23 -9.40 4.19 7.91
C LEU A 23 -9.23 5.60 8.52
N PRO A 24 -8.37 6.46 7.92
CA PRO A 24 -8.30 7.87 8.29
C PRO A 24 -9.60 8.59 7.91
N ARG A 25 -9.76 9.82 8.40
CA ARG A 25 -10.92 10.63 8.00
C ARG A 25 -10.88 10.90 6.49
N PRO A 26 -11.99 10.72 5.78
CA PRO A 26 -12.05 11.02 4.36
C PRO A 26 -11.89 12.53 4.16
N MET A 27 -10.75 12.94 3.63
CA MET A 27 -10.43 14.32 3.27
C MET A 27 -10.07 14.34 1.79
N PHE A 28 -10.69 15.24 1.04
CA PHE A 28 -10.39 15.43 -0.37
C PHE A 28 -10.52 16.91 -0.69
N GLU A 29 -9.43 17.51 -1.16
CA GLU A 29 -9.37 18.92 -1.50
C GLU A 29 -9.29 19.14 -3.00
N GLY A 30 -9.92 20.22 -3.44
CA GLY A 30 -9.92 20.63 -4.84
C GLY A 30 -11.01 19.98 -5.69
N THR A 31 -11.08 20.40 -6.94
CA THR A 31 -11.94 19.79 -7.95
C THR A 31 -11.17 18.66 -8.63
N PRO A 32 -11.75 17.45 -8.78
CA PRO A 32 -11.10 16.38 -9.53
C PRO A 32 -10.63 16.88 -10.89
N ARG A 33 -9.33 16.75 -11.15
CA ARG A 33 -8.79 17.03 -12.49
C ARG A 33 -9.04 15.82 -13.38
N PRO A 34 -9.22 16.00 -14.69
CA PRO A 34 -9.22 14.87 -15.62
C PRO A 34 -7.92 14.08 -15.44
N LEU A 35 -8.06 12.79 -15.13
CA LEU A 35 -6.94 11.87 -15.03
C LEU A 35 -6.62 11.38 -16.43
N ASP A 36 -5.51 11.83 -16.98
CA ASP A 36 -4.97 11.39 -18.28
C ASP A 36 -3.81 10.44 -18.04
N GLU A 37 -4.11 9.30 -17.40
CA GLU A 37 -3.14 8.25 -17.09
C GLU A 37 -3.63 6.92 -17.67
N PRO A 38 -2.79 6.18 -18.44
CA PRO A 38 -3.19 4.92 -19.04
C PRO A 38 -3.35 3.81 -18.00
N ASN A 39 -4.10 2.76 -18.36
CA ASN A 39 -4.21 1.53 -17.57
C ASN A 39 -4.67 1.70 -16.10
N VAL A 40 -5.47 2.74 -15.81
CA VAL A 40 -6.04 2.98 -14.47
C VAL A 40 -7.39 2.28 -14.31
N GLU A 41 -7.67 1.76 -13.12
CA GLU A 41 -8.97 1.20 -12.75
C GLU A 41 -10.05 2.28 -12.62
N GLU A 42 -11.31 1.93 -12.88
CA GLU A 42 -12.41 2.86 -12.65
C GLU A 42 -12.61 3.03 -11.14
N PRO A 43 -12.78 4.27 -10.63
CA PRO A 43 -13.06 4.49 -9.22
C PRO A 43 -14.32 3.74 -8.77
N LEU A 44 -14.21 3.00 -7.66
CA LEU A 44 -15.30 2.16 -7.16
C LEU A 44 -16.57 2.96 -6.81
N GLY A 45 -16.41 4.24 -6.41
CA GLY A 45 -17.51 5.15 -6.05
C GLY A 45 -18.18 4.83 -4.70
N THR A 46 -17.85 3.70 -4.09
CA THR A 46 -18.23 3.28 -2.74
C THR A 46 -17.01 2.74 -2.02
N LEU A 47 -17.11 2.56 -0.70
CA LEU A 47 -16.06 1.89 0.07
C LEU A 47 -15.78 0.49 -0.48
N ARG A 48 -14.52 0.07 -0.41
CA ARG A 48 -14.14 -1.31 -0.72
C ARG A 48 -14.82 -2.28 0.26
N PRO A 49 -15.21 -3.48 -0.18
CA PRO A 49 -15.64 -4.52 0.75
C PRO A 49 -14.49 -4.87 1.71
N PRO A 50 -14.80 -5.27 2.97
CA PRO A 50 -13.78 -5.76 3.89
C PRO A 50 -12.99 -6.92 3.28
N PHE A 51 -11.67 -6.92 3.47
CA PHE A 51 -10.83 -8.04 3.08
C PHE A 51 -10.85 -9.11 4.16
N LEU A 52 -11.12 -10.36 3.78
CA LEU A 52 -11.20 -11.49 4.70
C LEU A 52 -9.89 -12.26 4.69
N ALA A 53 -9.31 -12.48 5.87
CA ALA A 53 -8.07 -13.25 6.07
C ALA A 53 -8.25 -14.25 7.23
N PRO A 54 -7.37 -15.26 7.38
CA PRO A 54 -7.46 -16.20 8.49
C PRO A 54 -7.49 -15.53 9.86
N GLU A 55 -8.28 -16.09 10.77
CA GLU A 55 -8.37 -15.65 12.17
C GLU A 55 -6.97 -15.51 12.79
N GLY A 56 -6.72 -14.40 13.49
CA GLY A 56 -5.42 -14.08 14.07
C GLY A 56 -4.44 -13.37 13.13
N THR A 57 -4.89 -12.95 11.94
CA THR A 57 -4.13 -12.04 11.07
C THR A 57 -4.00 -10.66 11.72
N VAL A 58 -2.78 -10.12 11.77
CA VAL A 58 -2.48 -8.81 12.38
C VAL A 58 -1.60 -7.95 11.47
N ASN A 59 -1.56 -6.64 11.68
CA ASN A 59 -0.59 -5.76 11.04
C ASN A 59 0.80 -5.99 11.62
N LEU A 60 1.65 -6.68 10.87
CA LEU A 60 3.03 -7.01 11.23
C LEU A 60 4.00 -5.85 11.00
N ALA A 61 3.64 -4.89 10.15
CA ALA A 61 4.49 -3.76 9.78
C ALA A 61 4.52 -2.65 10.85
N HIS A 62 3.54 -2.59 11.76
CA HIS A 62 3.44 -1.51 12.74
C HIS A 62 4.74 -1.33 13.54
N ARG A 63 5.33 -0.13 13.43
CA ARG A 63 6.60 0.28 14.04
C ARG A 63 7.79 -0.62 13.70
N ARG A 64 7.75 -1.25 12.52
CA ARG A 64 8.88 -2.03 12.02
C ARG A 64 9.92 -1.13 11.37
N PRO A 65 11.20 -1.56 11.35
CA PRO A 65 12.24 -0.80 10.67
C PRO A 65 11.92 -0.63 9.19
N VAL A 66 12.09 0.61 8.72
CA VAL A 66 11.93 0.99 7.31
C VAL A 66 13.28 1.45 6.76
N SER A 67 13.58 1.02 5.54
CA SER A 67 14.72 1.50 4.74
C SER A 67 14.22 1.96 3.38
N SER A 68 15.03 2.74 2.66
CA SER A 68 14.65 3.28 1.36
C SER A 68 15.84 3.36 0.41
N SER A 69 15.55 3.50 -0.89
CA SER A 69 16.55 3.84 -1.91
C SER A 69 17.15 5.23 -1.73
N ASP A 70 16.36 6.16 -1.20
CA ASP A 70 16.76 7.51 -0.84
C ASP A 70 16.81 7.63 0.68
N PRO A 71 18.00 7.48 1.30
CA PRO A 71 18.13 7.45 2.76
C PRO A 71 17.96 8.83 3.41
N TRP A 72 17.78 9.89 2.62
CA TRP A 72 17.47 11.24 3.12
C TRP A 72 16.24 11.79 2.40
N PRO A 73 15.03 11.36 2.79
CA PRO A 73 13.78 11.88 2.24
C PRO A 73 13.75 13.42 2.21
N VAL A 74 13.12 13.97 1.18
CA VAL A 74 12.94 15.42 1.01
C VAL A 74 12.01 15.96 2.09
N ILE A 75 10.97 15.19 2.43
CA ILE A 75 9.97 15.47 3.47
C ILE A 75 9.78 14.20 4.30
N GLY A 76 9.53 14.37 5.61
CA GLY A 76 9.20 13.29 6.52
C GLY A 76 10.39 12.46 6.97
N GLU A 77 10.11 11.46 7.80
CA GLU A 77 11.07 10.48 8.32
C GLU A 77 10.57 9.08 7.96
N LEU A 78 11.47 8.13 7.69
CA LEU A 78 11.09 6.80 7.19
C LEU A 78 10.19 6.01 8.15
N GLU A 79 10.29 6.27 9.45
CA GLU A 79 9.46 5.65 10.47
C GLU A 79 7.97 5.96 10.29
N ALA A 80 7.63 7.09 9.65
CA ALA A 80 6.24 7.47 9.37
C ALA A 80 5.54 6.43 8.48
N VAL A 81 6.27 5.70 7.63
CA VAL A 81 5.71 4.67 6.73
C VAL A 81 5.08 3.50 7.50
N THR A 82 5.32 3.36 8.81
CA THR A 82 4.72 2.27 9.60
C THR A 82 4.25 2.71 10.99
N ASP A 83 4.02 4.02 11.19
CA ASP A 83 3.70 4.56 12.51
C ASP A 83 2.21 4.42 12.88
N GLY A 84 1.37 4.07 11.91
CA GLY A 84 -0.08 3.89 12.03
C GLY A 84 -0.90 5.12 11.66
N ASP A 85 -0.28 6.27 11.41
CA ASP A 85 -0.96 7.50 10.98
C ASP A 85 -1.21 7.47 9.47
N LYS A 86 -2.50 7.51 9.11
CA LYS A 86 -2.96 7.48 7.72
C LYS A 86 -3.57 8.81 7.30
N GLU A 87 -3.55 9.83 8.16
CA GLU A 87 -4.18 11.12 7.84
C GLU A 87 -3.39 11.84 6.73
N ALA A 88 -4.09 12.31 5.71
CA ALA A 88 -3.50 13.18 4.70
C ALA A 88 -3.69 14.64 5.08
N THR A 89 -2.62 15.27 5.54
CA THR A 89 -2.49 16.69 5.79
C THR A 89 -1.24 17.21 5.08
N PRO A 90 -1.09 18.52 4.84
CA PRO A 90 0.11 19.05 4.20
C PRO A 90 1.38 18.62 4.94
N GLY A 91 2.21 17.80 4.30
CA GLY A 91 3.46 17.28 4.85
C GLY A 91 3.36 16.01 5.69
N SER A 92 2.21 15.33 5.77
CA SER A 92 2.08 14.03 6.47
C SER A 92 2.45 12.83 5.61
N PHE A 93 3.49 12.96 4.79
CA PHE A 93 4.02 11.90 3.96
C PHE A 93 5.55 11.98 3.95
N VAL A 94 6.16 10.84 3.66
CA VAL A 94 7.56 10.72 3.29
C VAL A 94 7.68 10.98 1.80
N GLU A 95 8.50 11.95 1.41
CA GLU A 95 8.80 12.25 0.00
C GLU A 95 10.20 11.74 -0.36
N LEU A 96 10.27 10.74 -1.24
CA LEU A 96 11.52 10.33 -1.87
C LEU A 96 11.70 11.08 -3.20
N GLY A 97 12.96 11.26 -3.62
CA GLY A 97 13.29 11.95 -4.86
C GLY A 97 12.69 11.34 -6.13
N PRO A 98 12.89 11.99 -7.29
CA PRO A 98 12.28 11.55 -8.55
C PRO A 98 12.87 10.24 -9.09
N GLY A 99 12.14 9.66 -10.05
CA GLY A 99 12.47 8.37 -10.66
C GLY A 99 12.05 7.19 -9.78
N THR A 100 12.50 5.98 -10.15
CA THR A 100 12.14 4.76 -9.42
C THR A 100 12.80 4.78 -8.05
N GLN A 101 11.98 4.90 -7.01
CA GLN A 101 12.39 4.79 -5.61
C GLN A 101 11.69 3.61 -4.95
N TRP A 102 12.16 3.23 -3.77
CA TRP A 102 11.50 2.21 -2.96
C TRP A 102 11.59 2.51 -1.47
N VAL A 103 10.58 2.00 -0.74
CA VAL A 103 10.60 1.78 0.71
C VAL A 103 10.56 0.28 0.97
N GLN A 104 11.21 -0.15 2.06
CA GLN A 104 11.31 -1.54 2.46
C GLN A 104 11.05 -1.68 3.95
N VAL A 105 10.12 -2.55 4.30
CA VAL A 105 9.77 -2.91 5.67
C VAL A 105 10.40 -4.25 6.03
N ASP A 106 11.14 -4.31 7.14
CA ASP A 106 11.62 -5.56 7.75
C ASP A 106 10.62 -6.04 8.81
N LEU A 107 9.89 -7.13 8.53
CA LEU A 107 8.90 -7.69 9.46
C LEU A 107 9.52 -8.36 10.70
N ASP A 108 10.85 -8.42 10.80
CA ASP A 108 11.68 -9.03 11.86
C ASP A 108 11.62 -10.58 11.87
N THR A 109 10.47 -11.15 11.53
CA THR A 109 10.24 -12.59 11.39
C THR A 109 9.67 -12.92 10.02
N THR A 110 9.91 -14.16 9.57
CA THR A 110 9.20 -14.70 8.41
C THR A 110 7.72 -14.86 8.75
N ALA A 111 6.84 -14.50 7.83
CA ALA A 111 5.41 -14.52 8.00
C ALA A 111 4.70 -14.95 6.71
N VAL A 112 3.51 -15.53 6.87
CA VAL A 112 2.54 -15.70 5.78
C VAL A 112 1.75 -14.39 5.67
N ILE A 113 1.82 -13.73 4.52
CA ILE A 113 1.25 -12.42 4.23
C ILE A 113 0.00 -12.60 3.37
N TYR A 114 -1.13 -12.11 3.89
CA TYR A 114 -2.44 -12.21 3.23
C TYR A 114 -2.82 -10.94 2.49
N ALA A 115 -2.50 -9.77 3.07
CA ALA A 115 -2.78 -8.48 2.46
C ALA A 115 -1.69 -7.47 2.77
N ILE A 116 -1.47 -6.55 1.83
CA ILE A 116 -0.69 -5.33 2.05
C ILE A 116 -1.62 -4.16 1.73
N VAL A 117 -1.61 -3.14 2.57
CA VAL A 117 -2.31 -1.89 2.29
C VAL A 117 -1.29 -0.76 2.31
N VAL A 118 -1.25 0.01 1.22
CA VAL A 118 -0.37 1.17 1.09
C VAL A 118 -1.22 2.42 0.93
N TRP A 119 -0.87 3.45 1.68
CA TRP A 119 -1.37 4.80 1.51
C TRP A 119 -0.24 5.66 0.97
N HIS A 120 -0.43 6.19 -0.23
CA HIS A 120 0.31 7.35 -0.68
C HIS A 120 -0.44 8.63 -0.31
N TYR A 121 0.03 9.79 -0.76
CA TYR A 121 -0.68 11.05 -0.49
C TYR A 121 -2.07 11.07 -1.13
N HIS A 122 -3.10 11.26 -0.29
CA HIS A 122 -4.50 11.08 -0.67
C HIS A 122 -5.40 12.29 -0.39
N LEU A 123 -4.83 13.45 -0.01
CA LEU A 123 -5.62 14.69 0.12
C LEU A 123 -6.12 15.20 -1.23
N GLN A 124 -5.51 14.76 -2.33
CA GLN A 124 -5.87 15.10 -3.71
C GLN A 124 -5.87 13.83 -4.57
N ALA A 125 -6.60 13.84 -5.68
CA ALA A 125 -6.62 12.71 -6.62
C ALA A 125 -5.29 12.63 -7.37
N HIS A 126 -4.44 11.70 -6.92
CA HIS A 126 -3.19 11.33 -7.59
C HIS A 126 -3.27 9.88 -8.06
N VAL A 127 -2.62 9.57 -9.18
CA VAL A 127 -2.30 8.20 -9.57
C VAL A 127 -0.79 8.04 -9.48
N TYR A 128 -0.34 7.05 -8.72
CA TYR A 128 1.07 6.71 -8.57
C TYR A 128 1.49 5.74 -9.66
N ARG A 129 2.64 6.04 -10.29
CA ARG A 129 3.20 5.25 -11.37
C ARG A 129 4.17 4.21 -10.85
N ASP A 130 4.27 3.12 -11.59
CA ASP A 130 5.20 2.01 -11.35
C ASP A 130 5.21 1.52 -9.89
N VAL A 131 4.02 1.45 -9.30
CA VAL A 131 3.81 0.80 -8.02
C VAL A 131 4.03 -0.70 -8.22
N VAL A 132 5.14 -1.18 -7.69
CA VAL A 132 5.51 -2.59 -7.66
C VAL A 132 5.71 -3.02 -6.22
N VAL A 133 5.06 -4.08 -5.80
CA VAL A 133 5.20 -4.61 -4.43
C VAL A 133 5.76 -6.02 -4.50
N GLN A 134 6.87 -6.21 -3.80
CA GLN A 134 7.58 -7.49 -3.72
C GLN A 134 7.72 -7.93 -2.27
N VAL A 135 7.67 -9.24 -2.08
CA VAL A 135 7.94 -9.93 -0.83
C VAL A 135 9.18 -10.81 -1.03
N ALA A 136 10.10 -10.83 -0.07
CA ALA A 136 11.33 -11.61 -0.13
C ALA A 136 11.75 -12.22 1.22
N GLU A 137 12.67 -13.18 1.17
CA GLU A 137 13.26 -13.82 2.34
C GLU A 137 14.47 -13.04 2.90
N ASP A 138 15.16 -12.27 2.05
CA ASP A 138 16.38 -11.53 2.36
C ASP A 138 16.25 -10.02 2.08
N PRO A 139 17.01 -9.16 2.78
CA PRO A 139 16.91 -7.71 2.65
C PRO A 139 17.38 -7.18 1.28
N ASP A 140 18.18 -7.95 0.55
CA ASP A 140 18.72 -7.57 -0.75
C ASP A 140 17.79 -7.96 -1.91
N PHE A 141 16.69 -8.67 -1.62
CA PHE A 141 15.73 -9.17 -2.61
C PHE A 141 16.41 -10.07 -3.66
N THR A 142 17.14 -11.08 -3.18
CA THR A 142 17.83 -12.06 -4.03
C THR A 142 17.29 -13.49 -3.86
N LEU A 143 16.50 -13.75 -2.83
CA LEU A 143 15.97 -15.04 -2.42
C LEU A 143 14.47 -14.94 -2.14
N GLY A 144 13.70 -15.92 -2.65
CA GLY A 144 12.26 -16.02 -2.41
C GLY A 144 11.43 -14.84 -2.94
N VAL A 145 11.96 -14.06 -3.88
CA VAL A 145 11.30 -12.84 -4.36
C VAL A 145 10.01 -13.16 -5.11
N THR A 146 8.90 -12.66 -4.58
CA THR A 146 7.58 -12.79 -5.18
C THR A 146 6.99 -11.40 -5.39
N THR A 147 6.60 -11.08 -6.63
CA THR A 147 5.86 -9.85 -6.93
C THR A 147 4.37 -10.10 -6.68
N VAL A 148 3.77 -9.31 -5.78
CA VAL A 148 2.35 -9.43 -5.39
C VAL A 148 1.47 -8.36 -6.04
N PHE A 149 2.08 -7.29 -6.54
CA PHE A 149 1.40 -6.24 -7.31
C PHE A 149 2.42 -5.57 -8.24
N ASN A 150 2.01 -5.25 -9.46
CA ASN A 150 2.82 -4.49 -10.42
C ASN A 150 1.93 -3.76 -11.43
N ASN A 151 1.86 -2.43 -11.32
CA ASN A 151 1.17 -1.56 -12.29
C ASN A 151 2.11 -0.91 -13.33
N ASP A 152 3.41 -1.24 -13.33
CA ASP A 152 4.42 -0.80 -14.31
C ASP A 152 4.20 -1.51 -15.65
N HIS A 153 3.22 -1.03 -16.42
CA HIS A 153 2.75 -1.67 -17.64
C HIS A 153 3.73 -1.65 -18.83
N ASP A 154 4.78 -0.84 -18.76
CA ASP A 154 5.79 -0.63 -19.81
C ASP A 154 7.21 -0.95 -19.31
N SER A 155 7.32 -1.47 -18.08
CA SER A 155 8.57 -1.87 -17.43
C SER A 155 9.55 -0.70 -17.28
N SER A 156 9.07 0.53 -17.10
CA SER A 156 9.89 1.74 -16.94
C SER A 156 10.71 1.74 -15.64
N SER A 157 10.32 0.95 -14.65
CA SER A 157 11.08 0.74 -13.41
C SER A 157 12.01 -0.47 -13.46
N GLY A 158 12.04 -1.21 -14.58
CA GLY A 158 12.99 -2.30 -14.82
C GLY A 158 12.70 -3.58 -14.01
N LEU A 159 11.53 -3.68 -13.38
CA LEU A 159 11.09 -4.82 -12.57
C LEU A 159 10.19 -5.81 -13.35
N GLY A 160 10.12 -5.63 -14.67
CA GLY A 160 9.28 -6.42 -15.56
C GLY A 160 7.91 -5.78 -15.79
N VAL A 161 7.26 -6.22 -16.87
CA VAL A 161 5.95 -5.70 -17.29
C VAL A 161 4.86 -6.15 -16.33
N GLY A 162 4.22 -5.18 -15.67
CA GLY A 162 3.08 -5.33 -14.79
C GLY A 162 1.78 -5.61 -15.53
N LEU A 163 0.88 -6.33 -14.87
CA LEU A 163 -0.46 -6.65 -15.37
C LEU A 163 -1.56 -6.01 -14.53
N ASP A 164 -1.21 -5.48 -13.36
CA ASP A 164 -2.17 -4.78 -12.52
C ASP A 164 -2.45 -3.38 -13.08
N LYS A 165 -3.61 -2.86 -12.76
CA LYS A 165 -4.00 -1.51 -13.15
C LYS A 165 -3.48 -0.49 -12.15
N GLY A 166 -3.19 0.71 -12.66
CA GLY A 166 -3.05 1.90 -11.83
C GLY A 166 -4.35 2.18 -11.08
N TYR A 167 -4.28 3.01 -10.05
CA TYR A 167 -5.42 3.35 -9.21
C TYR A 167 -5.34 4.81 -8.77
N VAL A 168 -6.51 5.41 -8.58
CA VAL A 168 -6.61 6.74 -7.98
C VAL A 168 -6.46 6.57 -6.48
N GLU A 169 -5.49 7.25 -5.90
CA GLU A 169 -5.25 7.17 -4.46
C GLU A 169 -6.40 7.83 -3.69
N THR A 170 -6.77 7.20 -2.57
CA THR A 170 -7.88 7.65 -1.71
C THR A 170 -7.54 7.41 -0.24
N PHE A 171 -8.36 7.92 0.66
CA PHE A 171 -8.24 7.63 2.10
C PHE A 171 -8.33 6.13 2.44
N GLU A 172 -8.83 5.29 1.52
CA GLU A 172 -8.84 3.84 1.71
C GLU A 172 -7.44 3.23 1.51
N GLY A 173 -6.55 3.88 0.75
CA GLY A 173 -5.29 3.29 0.30
C GLY A 173 -5.51 2.19 -0.74
N LYS A 174 -4.42 1.65 -1.29
CA LYS A 174 -4.46 0.46 -2.15
C LYS A 174 -4.30 -0.81 -1.33
N LEU A 175 -5.35 -1.62 -1.30
CA LEU A 175 -5.29 -2.98 -0.77
C LEU A 175 -4.84 -3.95 -1.87
N ILE A 176 -3.84 -4.77 -1.54
CA ILE A 176 -3.23 -5.78 -2.39
C ILE A 176 -3.45 -7.15 -1.76
N ASP A 177 -4.14 -8.04 -2.46
CA ASP A 177 -4.32 -9.44 -2.06
C ASP A 177 -3.04 -10.23 -2.35
N CYS A 178 -2.33 -10.61 -1.29
CA CYS A 178 -1.05 -11.31 -1.36
C CYS A 178 -1.19 -12.83 -1.38
N LYS A 179 -2.41 -13.36 -1.25
CA LYS A 179 -2.74 -14.80 -1.41
C LYS A 179 -1.92 -15.74 -0.53
N GLY A 180 -1.45 -15.28 0.63
CA GLY A 180 -0.70 -16.10 1.59
C GLY A 180 0.76 -16.34 1.18
N VAL A 181 1.39 -15.38 0.50
CA VAL A 181 2.84 -15.46 0.20
C VAL A 181 3.65 -15.46 1.49
N GLU A 182 4.73 -16.25 1.53
CA GLU A 182 5.64 -16.28 2.68
C GLU A 182 6.84 -15.35 2.43
N GLY A 183 7.26 -14.61 3.45
CA GLY A 183 8.48 -13.82 3.43
C GLY A 183 8.68 -12.97 4.68
N ARG A 184 9.79 -12.24 4.72
CA ARG A 184 10.16 -11.35 5.84
C ARG A 184 10.25 -9.89 5.42
N TYR A 185 10.68 -9.62 4.20
CA TYR A 185 10.89 -8.27 3.70
C TYR A 185 9.81 -7.91 2.69
N VAL A 186 9.22 -6.73 2.84
CA VAL A 186 8.25 -6.17 1.89
C VAL A 186 8.83 -4.90 1.32
N ARG A 187 8.96 -4.82 -0.01
CA ARG A 187 9.48 -3.63 -0.70
C ARG A 187 8.44 -3.10 -1.68
N LEU A 188 8.19 -1.81 -1.60
CA LEU A 188 7.26 -1.08 -2.44
C LEU A 188 8.07 -0.08 -3.26
N TYR A 189 7.96 -0.19 -4.57
CA TYR A 189 8.54 0.73 -5.53
C TYR A 189 7.47 1.74 -5.99
N SER A 190 7.91 2.90 -6.46
CA SER A 190 7.10 3.87 -7.21
C SER A 190 8.00 4.75 -8.09
N GLN A 191 7.42 5.37 -9.13
CA GLN A 191 8.11 6.28 -10.06
C GLN A 191 7.29 7.56 -10.29
N GLY A 192 7.05 8.33 -9.23
CA GLY A 192 6.33 9.58 -9.28
C GLY A 192 4.82 9.42 -9.37
N ASN A 193 4.13 10.51 -9.71
CA ASN A 193 2.67 10.52 -9.77
C ASN A 193 2.14 11.55 -10.80
N THR A 194 0.82 11.63 -10.95
CA THR A 194 0.18 12.55 -11.90
C THR A 194 0.32 14.05 -11.59
N SER A 195 0.75 14.42 -10.39
CA SER A 195 0.90 15.81 -9.94
C SER A 195 2.36 16.30 -10.04
N ASP A 196 3.32 15.45 -9.70
CA ASP A 196 4.75 15.75 -9.71
C ASP A 196 5.58 14.46 -9.86
N ASP A 197 6.91 14.63 -9.90
CA ASP A 197 7.86 13.52 -10.08
C ASP A 197 8.23 12.83 -8.76
N GLY A 198 7.68 13.26 -7.61
CA GLY A 198 8.02 12.77 -6.27
C GLY A 198 7.27 11.50 -5.88
N ASN A 199 7.88 10.71 -4.99
CA ASN A 199 7.29 9.47 -4.47
C ASN A 199 6.83 9.68 -3.03
N HIS A 200 5.52 9.60 -2.79
CA HIS A 200 4.92 9.94 -1.49
C HIS A 200 4.39 8.72 -0.77
N TYR A 201 4.90 8.41 0.42
CA TYR A 201 4.37 7.33 1.26
C TYR A 201 3.82 7.90 2.56
N ILE A 202 2.59 7.55 2.91
CA ILE A 202 1.99 7.88 4.22
C ILE A 202 2.17 6.69 5.15
N GLU A 203 1.65 5.51 4.79
CA GLU A 203 1.65 4.33 5.66
C GLU A 203 1.65 3.05 4.81
N VAL A 204 2.28 2.00 5.33
CA VAL A 204 2.26 0.63 4.79
C VAL A 204 1.89 -0.32 5.93
N GLU A 205 0.77 -1.01 5.76
CA GLU A 205 0.32 -2.06 6.66
C GLU A 205 0.48 -3.42 5.99
N VAL A 206 1.08 -4.39 6.70
CA VAL A 206 1.30 -5.74 6.21
C VAL A 206 0.54 -6.72 7.09
N TYR A 207 -0.55 -7.27 6.57
CA TYR A 207 -1.43 -8.18 7.29
C TYR A 207 -1.01 -9.63 7.07
N GLY A 208 -0.57 -10.28 8.16
CA GLY A 208 -0.08 -11.64 8.10
C GLY A 208 -0.04 -12.36 9.45
N GLN A 209 0.57 -13.53 9.43
CA GLN A 209 0.81 -14.38 10.60
C GLN A 209 2.28 -14.83 10.61
N PRO A 210 3.02 -14.64 11.73
CA PRO A 210 4.39 -15.15 11.85
C PRO A 210 4.45 -16.67 11.63
N VAL A 211 5.47 -17.13 10.89
CA VAL A 211 5.80 -18.56 10.80
C VAL A 211 6.55 -18.98 12.07
N PRO A 212 6.12 -20.02 12.79
CA PRO A 212 6.79 -20.52 14.01
C PRO A 212 8.20 -21.07 13.79
#